data_AF-A0A9D5J7C8-F1
#
_entry.id   AF-A0A9D5J7C8-F1
#
_cell.length_a   1.000
_cell.length_b   1.000
_cell.length_c   1.000
_cell.angle_alpha   90.00
_cell.angle_beta   90.00
_cell.angle_gamma   90.00
#
_symmetry.space_group_name_H-M   'P 1'
#
loop_
_entity.id
_entity.type
_entity.pdbx_description
1 polymer ?
#
loop_
_entity_poly.entity_id
_entity_poly.type
_entity_poly.pdbx_seq_one_letter_code
_entity_poly.pdbx_strand_id
1 'polypeptide(L)'
;MRAVALWAAASLLVGCVGHGPSKNGNSSTTLNANASNAPVEGTATSAALSDALTIPPAPQPSLAASSDSLLASQPGPSYSSILGPSATDDGLDRPADTGKAVARTFGAAPDLLSSEGAPTAAVNAYPPTVSAARALDANIPASEYDLAELAKTLPNDPLELYRAVADQIAVDGYDGVMRGPLVTWMSRAGGPADKVTLLAWMFVTKGIPYQFVRGTLSSDERTRIAQAAATVPKARTGLDPKVVAYTNALIKDGGTFADWVRGLLKQKSIALGNASAPGERLSARHYWIQIERGGKLLDLDPTLPGTTEGTHLGTGDPAFKATAILPRDEFHVLQVRVVAAYDDTTTKTLLEHTDTVPDLAQTPIRVIFAPSGKGADLSNPGLATAFDGALAVGGTNGGSAHLDLRVTAPALRSITLEVRRKDADGKTITVARRTLTDANDSIEDRPYRLAGLTTVLVVPGRGVNAFTMHEQVRALAQFAQDVADANAGKPPPAHLWYPIRIADYVMRDDTVADALGVGT
;
A
#
# COMPACT_ATOMS: atom_id res chain seq x y z
N MET A 1 10.92 51.21 -47.63
CA MET A 1 12.06 50.51 -48.28
C MET A 1 11.98 49.06 -47.78
N ARG A 2 11.62 48.05 -48.60
CA ARG A 2 12.50 47.18 -49.43
C ARG A 2 13.62 46.50 -48.60
N ALA A 3 13.87 45.19 -48.61
CA ALA A 3 13.46 44.05 -49.48
C ALA A 3 12.90 42.87 -48.61
N VAL A 4 12.20 41.80 -49.05
CA VAL A 4 12.04 41.03 -50.32
C VAL A 4 13.07 39.92 -50.59
N ALA A 5 12.72 38.68 -50.18
CA ALA A 5 12.98 37.35 -50.79
C ALA A 5 12.35 36.27 -49.85
N LEU A 6 11.45 35.34 -50.20
CA LEU A 6 10.70 34.98 -51.42
C LEU A 6 11.39 34.03 -52.44
N TRP A 7 11.11 32.72 -52.33
CA TRP A 7 10.88 31.80 -53.47
C TRP A 7 9.85 30.69 -53.12
N ALA A 8 9.55 29.74 -54.02
CA ALA A 8 8.33 28.91 -54.00
C ALA A 8 8.47 27.45 -54.56
N ALA A 9 7.32 26.74 -54.68
CA ALA A 9 7.03 25.51 -55.45
C ALA A 9 7.29 24.14 -54.74
N ALA A 10 6.51 23.05 -54.94
CA ALA A 10 5.18 22.78 -55.54
C ALA A 10 4.68 21.38 -55.00
N SER A 11 3.40 20.93 -54.94
CA SER A 11 2.29 20.79 -55.93
C SER A 11 2.65 19.89 -57.15
N LEU A 12 1.84 18.97 -57.73
CA LEU A 12 0.40 18.63 -57.64
C LEU A 12 0.10 17.28 -58.39
N LEU A 13 -1.05 16.59 -58.16
CA LEU A 13 -1.85 15.67 -59.05
C LEU A 13 -2.66 14.68 -58.16
N VAL A 14 -4.00 14.48 -58.17
CA VAL A 14 -5.12 14.55 -59.15
C VAL A 14 -5.31 13.32 -60.04
N GLY A 15 -6.47 12.67 -59.91
CA GLY A 15 -7.02 11.62 -60.79
C GLY A 15 -8.46 11.27 -60.37
N CYS A 16 -9.42 11.26 -61.30
CA CYS A 16 -10.87 11.33 -61.00
C CYS A 16 -11.70 10.10 -61.44
N VAL A 17 -12.83 9.90 -60.73
CA VAL A 17 -14.19 9.50 -61.18
C VAL A 17 -14.38 8.42 -62.26
N GLY A 18 -15.24 7.43 -61.95
CA GLY A 18 -15.96 6.62 -62.94
C GLY A 18 -17.32 6.12 -62.43
N HIS A 19 -18.42 6.47 -63.11
CA HIS A 19 -19.79 5.95 -62.89
C HIS A 19 -20.06 4.70 -63.75
N GLY A 20 -21.00 3.83 -63.35
CA GLY A 20 -21.66 2.91 -64.31
C GLY A 20 -22.36 1.67 -63.72
N PRO A 21 -23.65 1.38 -64.03
CA PRO A 21 -24.44 0.33 -63.35
C PRO A 21 -24.78 -0.88 -64.27
N SER A 22 -25.33 -1.99 -63.71
CA SER A 22 -26.38 -2.83 -64.37
C SER A 22 -26.86 -4.08 -63.60
N LYS A 23 -28.17 -4.09 -63.22
CA LYS A 23 -29.20 -5.16 -63.39
C LYS A 23 -29.20 -6.53 -62.64
N ASN A 24 -30.34 -6.73 -61.93
CA ASN A 24 -31.37 -7.80 -62.07
C ASN A 24 -31.18 -9.25 -61.55
N GLY A 25 -32.30 -9.80 -61.03
CA GLY A 25 -32.60 -11.24 -60.81
C GLY A 25 -32.60 -11.63 -59.32
N ASN A 26 -33.70 -11.66 -58.55
CA ASN A 26 -35.09 -12.15 -58.71
C ASN A 26 -35.28 -13.68 -58.53
N SER A 27 -36.40 -14.06 -57.91
CA SER A 27 -36.86 -15.42 -57.53
C SER A 27 -36.26 -16.03 -56.23
N SER A 28 -36.93 -16.80 -55.36
CA SER A 28 -38.34 -17.05 -54.94
C SER A 28 -38.49 -18.51 -54.50
N THR A 29 -39.18 -18.79 -53.38
CA THR A 29 -39.88 -20.07 -53.02
C THR A 29 -39.01 -21.35 -52.84
N THR A 30 -39.35 -22.40 -52.05
CA THR A 30 -40.57 -22.76 -51.27
C THR A 30 -40.29 -23.75 -50.11
N LEU A 31 -41.16 -23.72 -49.10
CA LEU A 31 -41.71 -24.80 -48.22
C LEU A 31 -41.27 -26.28 -48.41
N ASN A 32 -40.89 -26.93 -47.29
CA ASN A 32 -41.57 -28.07 -46.59
C ASN A 32 -40.59 -28.72 -45.59
N ALA A 33 -40.88 -29.26 -44.39
CA ALA A 33 -42.06 -29.73 -43.66
C ALA A 33 -41.97 -31.24 -43.31
N ASN A 34 -41.85 -31.50 -42.00
CA ASN A 34 -42.35 -32.66 -41.24
C ASN A 34 -41.69 -34.06 -41.25
N ALA A 35 -41.90 -34.70 -40.08
CA ALA A 35 -42.04 -36.15 -39.79
C ALA A 35 -40.83 -36.97 -39.27
N SER A 36 -40.74 -37.02 -37.93
CA SER A 36 -40.65 -38.24 -37.10
C SER A 36 -40.14 -39.57 -37.67
N ASN A 37 -39.13 -40.18 -37.01
CA ASN A 37 -39.29 -41.43 -36.25
C ASN A 37 -38.03 -41.79 -35.43
N ALA A 38 -38.23 -42.56 -34.36
CA ALA A 38 -37.21 -43.25 -33.55
C ALA A 38 -37.57 -44.76 -33.52
N PRO A 39 -36.82 -45.65 -32.85
CA PRO A 39 -35.44 -45.58 -32.35
C PRO A 39 -34.54 -46.70 -32.95
N VAL A 40 -33.21 -46.59 -32.84
CA VAL A 40 -32.28 -47.74 -33.00
C VAL A 40 -31.16 -47.63 -31.96
N GLU A 41 -30.87 -48.74 -31.28
CA GLU A 41 -29.74 -48.90 -30.35
C GLU A 41 -28.42 -48.99 -31.12
N GLY A 42 -27.32 -48.43 -30.58
CA GLY A 42 -26.00 -48.81 -31.09
C GLY A 42 -24.85 -47.83 -30.82
N THR A 43 -23.90 -48.30 -30.00
CA THR A 43 -22.45 -48.02 -30.08
C THR A 43 -21.94 -46.58 -30.04
N ALA A 44 -21.14 -46.29 -29.01
CA ALA A 44 -20.34 -45.08 -28.90
C ALA A 44 -19.31 -44.95 -30.03
N THR A 45 -19.15 -43.74 -30.57
CA THR A 45 -17.92 -43.28 -31.23
C THR A 45 -17.60 -41.86 -30.78
N SER A 46 -16.36 -41.63 -30.38
CA SER A 46 -15.85 -40.33 -29.93
C SER A 46 -15.22 -39.57 -31.10
N ALA A 47 -15.87 -38.51 -31.56
CA ALA A 47 -15.28 -37.52 -32.46
C ALA A 47 -16.03 -36.18 -32.37
N ALA A 48 -15.35 -35.08 -32.71
CA ALA A 48 -15.89 -33.72 -32.86
C ALA A 48 -16.35 -32.97 -31.58
N LEU A 49 -15.40 -32.72 -30.67
CA LEU A 49 -15.39 -31.48 -29.85
C LEU A 49 -13.95 -30.93 -29.83
N SER A 50 -13.54 -30.38 -30.98
CA SER A 50 -12.20 -29.82 -31.19
C SER A 50 -12.27 -28.57 -32.07
N ASP A 51 -13.14 -27.62 -31.68
CA ASP A 51 -13.14 -26.24 -32.16
C ASP A 51 -13.82 -25.33 -31.13
N ALA A 52 -13.41 -24.07 -31.08
CA ALA A 52 -13.92 -22.99 -30.20
C ALA A 52 -13.62 -23.07 -28.68
N LEU A 53 -12.32 -23.09 -28.33
CA LEU A 53 -11.84 -22.56 -27.03
C LEU A 53 -10.52 -21.78 -27.20
N THR A 54 -10.56 -20.77 -28.07
CA THR A 54 -9.44 -19.84 -28.30
C THR A 54 -9.41 -18.79 -27.19
N ILE A 55 -8.58 -18.99 -26.17
CA ILE A 55 -8.33 -17.98 -25.14
C ILE A 55 -7.45 -16.87 -25.75
N PRO A 56 -7.89 -15.59 -25.78
CA PRO A 56 -7.07 -14.51 -26.32
C PRO A 56 -5.87 -14.23 -25.40
N PRO A 57 -4.72 -13.81 -25.96
CA PRO A 57 -3.56 -13.44 -25.14
C PRO A 57 -3.87 -12.25 -24.23
N ALA A 58 -3.33 -12.29 -23.01
CA ALA A 58 -3.53 -11.21 -22.03
C ALA A 58 -2.91 -9.88 -22.52
N PRO A 59 -3.59 -8.73 -22.30
CA PRO A 59 -3.06 -7.44 -22.70
C PRO A 59 -1.79 -7.06 -21.92
N GLN A 60 -0.76 -6.65 -22.65
CA GLN A 60 0.48 -6.10 -22.09
C GLN A 60 0.26 -4.63 -21.67
N PRO A 61 0.62 -4.20 -20.45
CA PRO A 61 0.54 -2.80 -20.05
C PRO A 61 1.68 -1.98 -20.68
N SER A 62 1.33 -1.01 -21.53
CA SER A 62 2.30 -0.10 -22.16
C SER A 62 2.61 1.11 -21.26
N LEU A 63 3.81 1.15 -20.68
CA LEU A 63 4.35 2.34 -20.03
C LEU A 63 5.04 3.25 -21.05
N ALA A 64 4.44 4.40 -21.33
CA ALA A 64 5.06 5.47 -22.13
C ALA A 64 4.99 6.78 -21.33
N ALA A 65 6.14 7.26 -20.85
CA ALA A 65 6.26 8.52 -20.14
C ALA A 65 6.69 9.63 -21.11
N SER A 66 5.90 10.70 -21.20
CA SER A 66 6.30 11.96 -21.86
C SER A 66 6.76 12.95 -20.82
N SER A 67 8.06 13.24 -20.79
CA SER A 67 8.65 14.31 -19.97
C SER A 67 8.70 15.61 -20.75
N ASP A 68 8.07 16.67 -20.24
CA ASP A 68 8.26 18.03 -20.74
C ASP A 68 8.49 19.02 -19.60
N SER A 69 9.21 20.11 -19.89
CA SER A 69 10.06 20.80 -18.90
C SER A 69 9.50 22.13 -18.39
N LEU A 70 9.65 22.37 -17.07
CA LEU A 70 9.49 23.71 -16.47
C LEU A 70 10.49 23.93 -15.31
N LEU A 71 11.54 24.70 -15.56
CA LEU A 71 11.99 25.90 -14.80
C LEU A 71 13.49 26.18 -15.03
N ALA A 72 13.80 27.43 -15.39
CA ALA A 72 15.16 27.89 -15.66
C ALA A 72 15.80 28.58 -14.43
N SER A 73 17.13 28.63 -14.42
CA SER A 73 17.98 29.03 -13.30
C SER A 73 18.17 30.54 -13.11
N GLN A 74 18.40 30.96 -11.86
CA GLN A 74 19.21 32.13 -11.46
C GLN A 74 19.89 31.86 -10.08
N PRO A 75 21.01 32.53 -9.76
CA PRO A 75 21.82 32.23 -8.57
C PRO A 75 21.35 32.96 -7.30
N GLY A 76 21.59 32.38 -6.11
CA GLY A 76 21.23 32.96 -4.81
C GLY A 76 22.43 33.47 -3.99
N PRO A 77 22.19 33.94 -2.74
CA PRO A 77 23.21 34.14 -1.72
C PRO A 77 23.14 33.09 -0.58
N SER A 78 24.16 33.11 0.29
CA SER A 78 24.49 32.10 1.31
C SER A 78 23.62 32.09 2.58
N TYR A 79 23.41 30.90 3.16
CA TYR A 79 22.67 30.67 4.39
C TYR A 79 23.57 30.63 5.65
N SER A 80 23.09 31.20 6.75
CA SER A 80 23.62 30.96 8.11
C SER A 80 22.47 30.80 9.11
N SER A 81 22.53 29.73 9.92
CA SER A 81 21.68 29.43 11.10
C SER A 81 20.15 29.47 10.91
N ILE A 82 19.54 28.30 10.68
CA ILE A 82 18.12 28.04 10.96
C ILE A 82 18.03 26.81 11.87
N LEU A 83 18.15 27.03 13.19
CA LEU A 83 17.72 26.11 14.24
C LEU A 83 17.21 26.94 15.42
N GLY A 84 15.90 27.19 15.45
CA GLY A 84 15.22 27.78 16.60
C GLY A 84 14.90 26.72 17.67
N PRO A 85 14.79 27.10 18.96
CA PRO A 85 14.51 26.15 20.03
C PRO A 85 13.05 25.71 20.04
N SER A 86 12.80 24.41 20.27
CA SER A 86 11.45 23.90 20.52
C SER A 86 11.04 24.17 21.98
N ALA A 87 10.00 24.97 22.18
CA ALA A 87 9.33 25.07 23.48
C ALA A 87 8.22 24.02 23.57
N THR A 88 8.21 23.24 24.65
CA THR A 88 7.06 22.43 25.08
C THR A 88 6.42 23.15 26.27
N ASP A 89 5.17 23.58 26.12
CA ASP A 89 4.40 24.19 27.21
C ASP A 89 2.98 23.60 27.21
N ASP A 90 2.70 22.71 28.18
CA ASP A 90 1.42 22.00 28.31
C ASP A 90 0.43 22.82 29.16
N GLY A 91 -0.27 23.75 28.51
CA GLY A 91 -1.30 24.57 29.16
C GLY A 91 -2.55 23.78 29.57
N LEU A 92 -2.66 23.44 30.85
CA LEU A 92 -3.91 22.97 31.47
C LEU A 92 -4.19 23.71 32.79
N ASP A 93 -5.04 24.73 32.71
CA ASP A 93 -5.59 25.44 33.88
C ASP A 93 -6.38 24.50 34.80
N ARG A 94 -6.01 24.46 36.09
CA ARG A 94 -6.89 24.02 37.18
C ARG A 94 -6.60 24.80 38.47
N PRO A 95 -7.63 25.01 39.33
CA PRO A 95 -7.56 25.97 40.42
C PRO A 95 -6.71 25.49 41.61
N ALA A 96 -6.31 26.44 42.43
CA ALA A 96 -5.49 26.25 43.63
C ALA A 96 -6.16 25.38 44.72
N ASP A 97 -5.32 24.96 45.67
CA ASP A 97 -5.62 24.27 46.93
C ASP A 97 -6.16 22.82 46.87
N THR A 98 -5.24 21.85 47.01
CA THR A 98 -5.12 20.98 48.23
C THR A 98 -4.03 19.91 48.12
N GLY A 99 -2.85 20.27 47.59
CA GLY A 99 -1.69 19.37 47.56
C GLY A 99 -1.04 19.17 48.94
N LYS A 100 -1.48 18.20 49.76
CA LYS A 100 -0.72 17.78 50.97
C LYS A 100 -1.01 16.40 51.61
N ALA A 101 -1.92 15.57 51.07
CA ALA A 101 -2.46 14.42 51.82
C ALA A 101 -2.13 12.99 51.32
N VAL A 102 -1.48 12.78 50.17
CA VAL A 102 -1.26 11.40 49.61
C VAL A 102 0.22 11.04 49.42
N ALA A 103 1.16 11.94 49.72
CA ALA A 103 2.60 11.74 49.55
C ALA A 103 3.29 11.03 50.75
N ARG A 104 2.76 9.88 51.21
CA ARG A 104 3.38 9.11 52.34
C ARG A 104 3.41 7.58 52.20
N THR A 105 3.20 7.00 51.02
CA THR A 105 3.29 5.52 50.86
C THR A 105 3.97 5.05 49.57
N PHE A 106 4.84 5.88 48.98
CA PHE A 106 5.90 5.41 48.08
C PHE A 106 7.19 6.15 48.43
N GLY A 107 8.11 5.42 49.08
CA GLY A 107 9.44 5.94 49.41
C GLY A 107 10.43 5.73 48.26
N ALA A 108 11.38 6.66 48.15
CA ALA A 108 12.60 6.57 47.34
C ALA A 108 12.44 6.47 45.80
N ALA A 109 12.13 7.60 45.15
CA ALA A 109 12.95 8.17 44.06
C ALA A 109 12.46 9.56 43.59
N PRO A 110 13.00 10.67 44.14
CA PRO A 110 12.89 11.97 43.47
C PRO A 110 14.22 12.74 43.51
N ASP A 111 15.13 12.47 42.56
CA ASP A 111 16.33 13.32 42.32
C ASP A 111 16.87 13.18 40.88
N LEU A 112 15.97 13.22 39.89
CA LEU A 112 16.31 12.98 38.47
C LEU A 112 16.02 14.15 37.53
N LEU A 113 15.59 15.31 38.04
CA LEU A 113 15.24 16.50 37.23
C LEU A 113 15.78 17.82 37.80
N SER A 114 16.77 17.78 38.69
CA SER A 114 17.31 18.97 39.39
C SER A 114 18.83 19.02 39.52
N SER A 115 19.58 18.24 38.72
CA SER A 115 21.05 18.39 38.63
C SER A 115 21.47 18.86 37.24
N GLU A 116 22.24 19.96 37.19
CA GLU A 116 23.01 20.40 36.02
C GLU A 116 24.25 19.49 35.80
N GLY A 117 24.02 18.17 35.79
CA GLY A 117 25.02 17.16 35.48
C GLY A 117 25.16 16.99 33.98
N ALA A 118 26.33 17.26 33.43
CA ALA A 118 26.62 17.03 32.01
C ALA A 118 26.29 15.57 31.62
N PRO A 119 25.63 15.32 30.47
CA PRO A 119 25.11 14.00 30.13
C PRO A 119 26.23 12.97 29.96
N THR A 120 26.33 12.05 30.91
CA THR A 120 27.38 11.01 30.95
C THR A 120 27.09 9.86 29.99
N ALA A 121 27.59 10.00 28.77
CA ALA A 121 28.15 8.94 27.91
C ALA A 121 27.29 7.71 27.51
N ALA A 122 26.03 7.59 27.91
CA ALA A 122 25.19 6.39 27.68
C ALA A 122 24.34 6.40 26.39
N VAL A 123 24.42 7.46 25.56
CA VAL A 123 23.63 7.60 24.30
C VAL A 123 24.49 7.31 23.05
N ASN A 124 25.70 6.78 23.22
CA ASN A 124 26.67 6.57 22.12
C ASN A 124 26.40 5.34 21.22
N ALA A 125 25.23 4.70 21.33
CA ALA A 125 24.73 3.80 20.29
C ALA A 125 24.19 4.64 19.11
N TYR A 126 25.11 5.27 18.38
CA TYR A 126 24.79 5.97 17.13
C TYR A 126 24.01 5.03 16.19
N PRO A 127 23.06 5.55 15.38
CA PRO A 127 22.45 4.75 14.32
C PRO A 127 23.55 4.15 13.43
N PRO A 128 23.29 2.98 12.80
CA PRO A 128 24.25 2.38 11.87
C PRO A 128 24.69 3.45 10.87
N THR A 129 25.99 3.63 10.72
CA THR A 129 26.54 4.64 9.82
C THR A 129 25.96 4.44 8.42
N VAL A 130 25.81 5.50 7.63
CA VAL A 130 25.30 5.41 6.25
C VAL A 130 26.08 4.36 5.43
N SER A 131 27.36 4.13 5.75
CA SER A 131 28.17 3.03 5.21
C SER A 131 27.71 1.62 5.64
N ALA A 132 27.41 1.38 6.91
CA ALA A 132 26.89 0.10 7.41
C ALA A 132 25.49 -0.19 6.84
N ALA A 133 24.67 0.87 6.71
CA ALA A 133 23.37 0.82 6.10
C ALA A 133 23.43 0.44 4.60
N ARG A 134 24.26 1.13 3.81
CA ARG A 134 24.54 0.78 2.39
C ARG A 134 25.16 -0.62 2.24
N ALA A 135 25.97 -1.05 3.21
CA ALA A 135 26.56 -2.39 3.20
C ALA A 135 25.52 -3.49 3.50
N LEU A 136 24.54 -3.24 4.37
CA LEU A 136 23.42 -4.17 4.58
C LEU A 136 22.57 -4.26 3.30
N ASP A 137 22.22 -3.12 2.73
CA ASP A 137 21.42 -3.01 1.51
C ASP A 137 22.02 -3.81 0.34
N ALA A 138 23.31 -3.61 0.05
CA ALA A 138 24.05 -4.33 -1.00
C ALA A 138 24.11 -5.86 -0.81
N ASN A 139 23.74 -6.38 0.36
CA ASN A 139 23.69 -7.83 0.65
C ASN A 139 22.28 -8.42 0.62
N ILE A 140 21.22 -7.61 0.44
CA ILE A 140 19.85 -8.12 0.25
C ILE A 140 19.70 -8.54 -1.22
N PRO A 141 19.46 -9.83 -1.54
CA PRO A 141 19.26 -10.25 -2.93
C PRO A 141 18.07 -9.54 -3.54
N ALA A 142 18.22 -8.99 -4.75
CA ALA A 142 17.13 -8.24 -5.40
C ALA A 142 15.85 -9.07 -5.58
N SER A 143 15.97 -10.40 -5.76
CA SER A 143 14.83 -11.34 -5.77
C SER A 143 14.03 -11.41 -4.46
N GLU A 144 14.48 -10.81 -3.36
CA GLU A 144 13.70 -10.69 -2.13
C GLU A 144 12.76 -9.47 -2.15
N TYR A 145 13.00 -8.45 -2.99
CA TYR A 145 12.18 -7.21 -3.05
C TYR A 145 11.78 -6.73 -4.47
N ASP A 146 12.25 -7.38 -5.53
CA ASP A 146 11.88 -7.12 -6.91
C ASP A 146 11.28 -8.40 -7.53
N LEU A 147 10.02 -8.31 -7.97
CA LEU A 147 9.29 -9.40 -8.63
C LEU A 147 9.92 -9.79 -9.97
N ALA A 148 10.53 -8.86 -10.71
CA ALA A 148 11.20 -9.14 -11.98
C ALA A 148 12.53 -9.88 -11.79
N GLU A 149 13.23 -9.66 -10.68
CA GLU A 149 14.40 -10.47 -10.30
C GLU A 149 13.99 -11.83 -9.75
N LEU A 150 12.93 -11.89 -8.92
CA LEU A 150 12.33 -13.15 -8.46
C LEU A 150 11.92 -14.05 -9.64
N ALA A 151 11.29 -13.48 -10.67
CA ALA A 151 10.84 -14.20 -11.86
C ALA A 151 11.94 -15.08 -12.51
N LYS A 152 13.19 -14.62 -12.43
CA LYS A 152 14.38 -15.31 -12.97
C LYS A 152 14.79 -16.52 -12.14
N THR A 153 14.52 -16.52 -10.83
CA THR A 153 14.88 -17.60 -9.90
C THR A 153 13.77 -18.64 -9.70
N LEU A 154 12.54 -18.33 -10.10
CA LEU A 154 11.39 -19.23 -9.98
C LEU A 154 11.54 -20.49 -10.87
N PRO A 155 11.14 -21.69 -10.40
CA PRO A 155 11.05 -22.89 -11.22
C PRO A 155 9.92 -22.81 -12.26
N ASN A 156 9.94 -23.72 -13.24
CA ASN A 156 8.92 -23.80 -14.30
C ASN A 156 7.82 -24.84 -14.00
N ASP A 157 7.96 -25.70 -12.98
CA ASP A 157 6.90 -26.63 -12.59
C ASP A 157 5.82 -25.89 -11.76
N PRO A 158 4.54 -25.87 -12.19
CA PRO A 158 3.47 -25.28 -11.38
C PRO A 158 3.35 -25.85 -9.97
N LEU A 159 3.70 -27.13 -9.75
CA LEU A 159 3.63 -27.72 -8.41
C LEU A 159 4.73 -27.22 -7.48
N GLU A 160 5.92 -26.94 -7.98
CA GLU A 160 7.01 -26.38 -7.18
C GLU A 160 6.67 -24.94 -6.77
N LEU A 161 6.09 -24.16 -7.67
CA LEU A 161 5.56 -22.82 -7.38
C LEU A 161 4.44 -22.87 -6.34
N TYR A 162 3.46 -23.77 -6.53
CA TYR A 162 2.38 -24.00 -5.58
C TYR A 162 2.89 -24.35 -4.18
N ARG A 163 3.77 -25.34 -4.07
CA ARG A 163 4.38 -25.75 -2.77
C ARG A 163 5.20 -24.62 -2.17
N ALA A 164 5.96 -23.86 -2.96
CA ALA A 164 6.70 -22.71 -2.48
C ALA A 164 5.78 -21.64 -1.85
N VAL A 165 4.62 -21.35 -2.45
CA VAL A 165 3.64 -20.41 -1.87
C VAL A 165 2.91 -21.04 -0.66
N ALA A 166 2.52 -22.31 -0.73
CA ALA A 166 1.82 -22.98 0.35
C ALA A 166 2.67 -23.06 1.63
N ASP A 167 3.94 -23.46 1.50
CA ASP A 167 4.82 -23.85 2.60
C ASP A 167 5.80 -22.75 3.05
N GLN A 168 6.17 -21.80 2.18
CA GLN A 168 7.13 -20.71 2.52
C GLN A 168 6.48 -19.36 2.81
N ILE A 169 5.17 -19.23 2.62
CA ILE A 169 4.39 -18.02 2.92
C ILE A 169 3.41 -18.37 4.05
N ALA A 170 3.56 -17.73 5.20
CA ALA A 170 2.64 -17.88 6.31
C ALA A 170 1.22 -17.41 5.90
N VAL A 171 0.20 -18.00 6.50
CA VAL A 171 -1.17 -17.49 6.35
C VAL A 171 -1.43 -16.43 7.42
N ASP A 172 -2.08 -15.34 7.05
CA ASP A 172 -2.56 -14.32 8.00
C ASP A 172 -4.10 -14.34 8.08
N GLY A 173 -4.64 -13.91 9.22
CA GLY A 173 -6.06 -13.98 9.55
C GLY A 173 -6.93 -12.82 9.06
N TYR A 174 -6.79 -12.40 7.79
CA TYR A 174 -7.61 -11.33 7.21
C TYR A 174 -8.17 -11.68 5.83
N ASP A 175 -9.22 -10.95 5.45
CA ASP A 175 -9.95 -11.10 4.19
C ASP A 175 -9.36 -10.29 3.04
N GLY A 176 -9.65 -10.75 1.82
CA GLY A 176 -9.28 -10.05 0.60
C GLY A 176 -7.78 -9.94 0.33
N VAL A 177 -7.44 -9.21 -0.72
CA VAL A 177 -6.07 -8.90 -1.13
C VAL A 177 -5.67 -7.56 -0.51
N MET A 178 -4.77 -7.59 0.46
CA MET A 178 -4.22 -6.39 1.10
C MET A 178 -2.75 -6.16 0.74
N ARG A 179 -1.99 -7.21 0.43
CA ARG A 179 -0.54 -7.14 0.17
C ARG A 179 -0.18 -7.22 -1.31
N GLY A 180 -0.98 -7.93 -2.10
CA GLY A 180 -0.66 -8.33 -3.46
C GLY A 180 0.56 -9.25 -3.52
N PRO A 181 1.01 -9.64 -4.73
CA PRO A 181 2.13 -10.56 -4.89
C PRO A 181 3.43 -10.07 -4.23
N LEU A 182 3.81 -8.82 -4.47
CA LEU A 182 5.09 -8.25 -4.04
C LEU A 182 5.23 -8.24 -2.51
N VAL A 183 4.26 -7.65 -1.79
CA VAL A 183 4.37 -7.58 -0.33
C VAL A 183 4.10 -8.94 0.32
N THR A 184 3.30 -9.82 -0.28
CA THR A 184 3.13 -11.20 0.22
C THR A 184 4.44 -11.97 0.16
N TRP A 185 5.18 -11.86 -0.95
CA TRP A 185 6.52 -12.46 -1.09
C TRP A 185 7.51 -11.88 -0.09
N MET A 186 7.64 -10.56 -0.03
CA MET A 186 8.59 -9.86 0.84
C MET A 186 8.31 -10.08 2.32
N SER A 187 7.03 -10.02 2.72
CA SER A 187 6.64 -10.20 4.11
C SER A 187 6.62 -11.66 4.56
N ARG A 188 6.75 -12.61 3.62
CA ARG A 188 6.63 -14.05 3.85
C ARG A 188 5.32 -14.46 4.51
N ALA A 189 4.27 -13.66 4.33
CA ALA A 189 2.96 -13.88 4.92
C ALA A 189 1.86 -13.21 4.07
N GLY A 190 0.65 -13.76 4.10
CA GLY A 190 -0.52 -13.15 3.44
C GLY A 190 -1.82 -13.86 3.80
N GLY A 191 -2.96 -13.17 3.66
CA GLY A 191 -4.26 -13.82 3.73
C GLY A 191 -4.46 -14.85 2.59
N PRO A 192 -5.51 -15.69 2.64
CA PRO A 192 -5.77 -16.69 1.60
C PRO A 192 -5.79 -16.10 0.18
N ALA A 193 -6.48 -14.97 0.00
CA ALA A 193 -6.56 -14.25 -1.27
C ALA A 193 -5.21 -13.64 -1.72
N ASP A 194 -4.37 -13.20 -0.79
CA ASP A 194 -3.02 -12.71 -1.07
C ASP A 194 -2.08 -13.85 -1.52
N LYS A 195 -2.14 -15.02 -0.86
CA LYS A 195 -1.37 -16.22 -1.24
C LYS A 195 -1.75 -16.71 -2.64
N VAL A 196 -3.04 -16.83 -2.96
CA VAL A 196 -3.48 -17.23 -4.30
C VAL A 196 -3.14 -16.18 -5.37
N THR A 197 -3.18 -14.88 -5.04
CA THR A 197 -2.77 -13.81 -5.98
C THR A 197 -1.27 -13.85 -6.27
N LEU A 198 -0.43 -14.16 -5.27
CA LEU A 198 1.00 -14.42 -5.48
C LEU A 198 1.23 -15.63 -6.41
N LEU A 199 0.51 -16.74 -6.20
CA LEU A 199 0.62 -17.92 -7.07
C LEU A 199 0.18 -17.63 -8.51
N ALA A 200 -0.91 -16.89 -8.71
CA ALA A 200 -1.34 -16.42 -10.03
C ALA A 200 -0.26 -15.57 -10.72
N TRP A 201 0.36 -14.63 -9.99
CA TRP A 201 1.46 -13.83 -10.54
C TRP A 201 2.65 -14.71 -10.97
N MET A 202 3.01 -15.75 -10.19
CA MET A 202 4.05 -16.71 -10.59
C MET A 202 3.66 -17.47 -11.87
N PHE A 203 2.40 -17.87 -12.01
CA PHE A 203 1.90 -18.57 -13.19
C PHE A 203 1.87 -17.68 -14.45
N VAL A 204 1.39 -16.42 -14.35
CA VAL A 204 1.52 -15.43 -15.44
C VAL A 204 2.98 -15.29 -15.87
N THR A 205 3.88 -15.14 -14.89
CA THR A 205 5.32 -14.94 -15.10
C THR A 205 5.99 -16.12 -15.82
N LYS A 206 5.46 -17.35 -15.65
CA LYS A 206 5.94 -18.56 -16.32
C LYS A 206 5.13 -18.99 -17.54
N GLY A 207 4.11 -18.22 -17.94
CA GLY A 207 3.22 -18.58 -19.04
C GLY A 207 2.37 -19.83 -18.79
N ILE A 208 2.12 -20.16 -17.52
CA ILE A 208 1.31 -21.31 -17.09
C ILE A 208 -0.17 -20.89 -17.14
N PRO A 209 -1.02 -21.54 -17.95
CA PRO A 209 -2.45 -21.24 -17.98
C PRO A 209 -3.12 -21.64 -16.65
N TYR A 210 -3.97 -20.75 -16.13
CA TYR A 210 -4.69 -20.98 -14.89
C TYR A 210 -6.02 -20.22 -14.87
N GLN A 211 -6.89 -20.58 -13.93
CA GLN A 211 -8.11 -19.84 -13.60
C GLN A 211 -8.32 -19.79 -12.09
N PHE A 212 -8.78 -18.65 -11.57
CA PHE A 212 -9.32 -18.56 -10.22
C PHE A 212 -10.68 -19.24 -10.15
N VAL A 213 -10.92 -19.93 -9.03
CA VAL A 213 -12.21 -20.50 -8.65
C VAL A 213 -12.60 -19.95 -7.27
N ARG A 214 -13.90 -19.86 -7.01
CA ARG A 214 -14.46 -19.36 -5.75
C ARG A 214 -15.22 -20.46 -5.03
N GLY A 215 -15.20 -20.43 -3.71
CA GLY A 215 -16.04 -21.25 -2.85
C GLY A 215 -16.43 -20.55 -1.55
N THR A 216 -17.11 -21.32 -0.69
CA THR A 216 -17.57 -20.89 0.63
C THR A 216 -16.99 -21.79 1.71
N LEU A 217 -16.21 -21.22 2.64
CA LEU A 217 -15.64 -21.89 3.81
C LEU A 217 -16.70 -22.17 4.88
N SER A 218 -16.67 -23.39 5.40
CA SER A 218 -17.33 -23.74 6.66
C SER A 218 -16.68 -23.05 7.87
N SER A 219 -17.38 -23.02 9.00
CA SER A 219 -16.85 -22.44 10.25
C SER A 219 -15.60 -23.17 10.75
N ASP A 220 -15.52 -24.49 10.52
CA ASP A 220 -14.38 -25.32 10.91
C ASP A 220 -13.15 -25.02 10.06
N GLU A 221 -13.33 -24.79 8.75
CA GLU A 221 -12.23 -24.40 7.86
C GLU A 221 -11.70 -23.01 8.18
N ARG A 222 -12.57 -22.02 8.44
CA ARG A 222 -12.13 -20.70 8.91
C ARG A 222 -11.40 -20.79 10.25
N THR A 223 -11.85 -21.67 11.15
CA THR A 223 -11.15 -21.94 12.42
C THR A 223 -9.77 -22.55 12.18
N ARG A 224 -9.63 -23.49 11.23
CA ARG A 224 -8.33 -24.07 10.84
C ARG A 224 -7.38 -23.04 10.21
N ILE A 225 -7.89 -22.12 9.38
CA ILE A 225 -7.11 -21.02 8.81
C ILE A 225 -6.62 -20.09 9.93
N ALA A 226 -7.50 -19.69 10.84
CA ALA A 226 -7.12 -18.82 11.95
C ALA A 226 -6.14 -19.50 12.93
N GLN A 227 -6.27 -20.81 13.18
CA GLN A 227 -5.30 -21.60 13.93
C GLN A 227 -3.93 -21.65 13.23
N ALA A 228 -3.90 -21.83 11.91
CA ALA A 228 -2.67 -21.78 11.13
C ALA A 228 -2.02 -20.38 11.14
N ALA A 229 -2.83 -19.31 11.10
CA ALA A 229 -2.34 -17.93 11.21
C ALA A 229 -1.75 -17.60 12.58
N ALA A 230 -2.24 -18.25 13.65
CA ALA A 230 -1.66 -18.17 14.97
C ALA A 230 -0.33 -18.94 15.11
N THR A 231 0.03 -19.81 14.15
CA THR A 231 1.35 -20.48 14.17
C THR A 231 2.43 -19.56 13.62
N VAL A 232 3.45 -19.29 14.44
CA VAL A 232 4.64 -18.56 13.97
C VAL A 232 5.32 -19.40 12.87
N PRO A 233 5.49 -18.87 11.65
CA PRO A 233 6.18 -19.61 10.59
C PRO A 233 7.59 -19.98 11.03
N LYS A 234 8.02 -21.20 10.72
CA LYS A 234 9.39 -21.63 10.98
C LYS A 234 10.33 -20.69 10.22
N ALA A 235 11.27 -20.09 10.94
CA ALA A 235 12.32 -19.29 10.33
C ALA A 235 13.03 -20.09 9.22
N ARG A 236 13.33 -19.45 8.08
CA ARG A 236 14.07 -20.08 6.99
C ARG A 236 15.38 -20.68 7.54
N THR A 237 15.62 -21.94 7.24
CA THR A 237 16.92 -22.56 7.51
C THR A 237 18.00 -21.81 6.74
N GLY A 238 19.11 -21.49 7.41
CA GLY A 238 20.21 -20.72 6.81
C GLY A 238 20.13 -19.19 6.93
N LEU A 239 19.16 -18.62 7.66
CA LEU A 239 19.23 -17.21 8.09
C LEU A 239 20.42 -16.98 9.03
N ASP A 240 21.04 -15.80 8.96
CA ASP A 240 22.12 -15.39 9.87
C ASP A 240 21.62 -15.49 11.33
N PRO A 241 22.36 -16.18 12.23
CA PRO A 241 22.00 -16.28 13.65
C PRO A 241 21.71 -14.94 14.34
N LYS A 242 22.33 -13.82 13.89
CA LYS A 242 22.05 -12.47 14.38
C LYS A 242 20.67 -11.97 13.96
N VAL A 243 20.25 -12.25 12.73
CA VAL A 243 18.90 -11.91 12.24
C VAL A 243 17.86 -12.70 13.04
N VAL A 244 18.09 -14.01 13.24
CA VAL A 244 17.22 -14.85 14.08
C VAL A 244 17.16 -14.33 15.53
N ALA A 245 18.31 -13.99 16.13
CA ALA A 245 18.34 -13.44 17.49
C ALA A 245 17.61 -12.09 17.61
N TYR A 246 17.79 -11.20 16.63
CA TYR A 246 17.09 -9.91 16.57
C TYR A 246 15.57 -10.09 16.40
N THR A 247 15.13 -10.95 15.49
CA THR A 247 13.70 -11.27 15.32
C THR A 247 13.09 -11.86 16.59
N ASN A 248 13.80 -12.78 17.27
CA ASN A 248 13.35 -13.36 18.53
C ASN A 248 13.27 -12.32 19.67
N ALA A 249 14.18 -11.33 19.69
CA ALA A 249 14.10 -10.22 20.64
C ALA A 249 12.86 -9.35 20.38
N LEU A 250 12.60 -8.96 19.13
CA LEU A 250 11.39 -8.20 18.77
C LEU A 250 10.08 -8.95 19.12
N ILE A 251 10.02 -10.26 18.90
CA ILE A 251 8.87 -11.09 19.29
C ILE A 251 8.66 -11.05 20.81
N LYS A 252 9.74 -11.16 21.59
CA LYS A 252 9.69 -11.10 23.06
C LYS A 252 9.26 -9.72 23.57
N ASP A 253 9.77 -8.65 22.97
CA ASP A 253 9.44 -7.28 23.34
C ASP A 253 7.98 -6.95 23.01
N GLY A 254 7.48 -7.40 21.85
CA GLY A 254 6.06 -7.30 21.47
C GLY A 254 5.13 -8.05 22.43
N GLY A 255 5.50 -9.26 22.87
CA GLY A 255 4.78 -10.00 23.90
C GLY A 255 4.75 -9.24 25.24
N THR A 256 5.90 -8.71 25.67
CA THR A 256 6.04 -7.92 26.90
C THR A 256 5.19 -6.65 26.87
N PHE A 257 5.14 -5.96 25.72
CA PHE A 257 4.27 -4.80 25.51
C PHE A 257 2.78 -5.18 25.60
N ALA A 258 2.37 -6.30 24.99
CA ALA A 258 0.98 -6.77 25.06
C ALA A 258 0.58 -7.19 26.49
N ASP A 259 1.46 -7.84 27.25
CA ASP A 259 1.28 -8.11 28.68
C ASP A 259 1.06 -6.80 29.47
N TRP A 260 1.87 -5.77 29.20
CA TRP A 260 1.76 -4.46 29.85
C TRP A 260 0.44 -3.75 29.51
N VAL A 261 0.02 -3.72 28.24
CA VAL A 261 -1.27 -3.13 27.83
C VAL A 261 -2.44 -3.90 28.46
N ARG A 262 -2.42 -5.25 28.50
CA ARG A 262 -3.40 -6.05 29.25
C ARG A 262 -3.47 -5.63 30.71
N GLY A 263 -2.32 -5.45 31.36
CA GLY A 263 -2.21 -4.97 32.74
C GLY A 263 -2.86 -3.60 32.94
N LEU A 264 -2.58 -2.64 32.04
CA LEU A 264 -3.13 -1.29 32.08
C LEU A 264 -4.66 -1.28 31.88
N LEU A 265 -5.17 -2.01 30.90
CA LEU A 265 -6.62 -2.11 30.62
C LEU A 265 -7.36 -2.73 31.82
N LYS A 266 -6.80 -3.80 32.40
CA LYS A 266 -7.33 -4.43 33.62
C LYS A 266 -7.31 -3.48 34.82
N GLN A 267 -6.23 -2.71 35.01
CA GLN A 267 -6.13 -1.70 36.07
C GLN A 267 -7.18 -0.58 35.91
N LYS A 268 -7.54 -0.22 34.68
CA LYS A 268 -8.57 0.78 34.37
C LYS A 268 -10.00 0.21 34.35
N SER A 269 -10.18 -1.08 34.68
CA SER A 269 -11.46 -1.80 34.57
C SER A 269 -12.11 -1.70 33.18
N ILE A 270 -11.29 -1.54 32.13
CA ILE A 270 -11.77 -1.54 30.75
C ILE A 270 -12.02 -2.99 30.36
N ALA A 271 -13.30 -3.34 30.24
CA ALA A 271 -13.69 -4.61 29.68
C ALA A 271 -13.25 -4.67 28.21
N LEU A 272 -12.27 -5.52 27.93
CA LEU A 272 -12.06 -6.02 26.57
C LEU A 272 -13.33 -6.79 26.20
N GLY A 273 -13.98 -6.39 25.11
CA GLY A 273 -15.13 -7.14 24.59
C GLY A 273 -14.68 -8.57 24.23
N ASN A 274 -15.60 -9.54 24.35
CA ASN A 274 -15.35 -10.89 23.86
C ASN A 274 -14.81 -10.80 22.43
N ALA A 275 -13.63 -11.37 22.17
CA ALA A 275 -13.21 -11.48 20.78
C ALA A 275 -14.22 -12.34 20.05
N SER A 276 -14.61 -11.92 18.84
CA SER A 276 -15.11 -12.85 17.85
C SER A 276 -14.15 -14.03 17.77
N ALA A 277 -14.67 -15.25 17.68
CA ALA A 277 -13.82 -16.43 17.57
C ALA A 277 -12.87 -16.24 16.38
N PRO A 278 -11.61 -16.73 16.41
CA PRO A 278 -10.64 -16.39 15.37
C PRO A 278 -11.13 -16.68 13.93
N GLY A 279 -11.95 -17.73 13.74
CA GLY A 279 -12.60 -18.04 12.45
C GLY A 279 -13.84 -17.22 12.08
N GLU A 280 -14.35 -16.34 12.94
CA GLU A 280 -15.42 -15.37 12.65
C GLU A 280 -14.87 -14.05 12.08
N ARG A 281 -13.58 -13.76 12.28
CA ARG A 281 -12.90 -12.60 11.67
C ARG A 281 -12.61 -12.80 10.18
N LEU A 282 -12.72 -14.04 9.70
CA LEU A 282 -12.56 -14.43 8.31
C LEU A 282 -13.92 -14.52 7.62
N SER A 283 -13.97 -14.03 6.39
CA SER A 283 -15.04 -14.18 5.44
C SER A 283 -15.27 -15.65 5.12
N ALA A 284 -16.52 -15.98 4.81
CA ALA A 284 -16.83 -17.27 4.21
C ALA A 284 -16.34 -17.37 2.76
N ARG A 285 -16.11 -16.25 2.06
CA ARG A 285 -15.67 -16.24 0.65
C ARG A 285 -14.21 -16.68 0.53
N HIS A 286 -13.93 -17.62 -0.35
CA HIS A 286 -12.60 -18.19 -0.54
C HIS A 286 -12.24 -18.41 -2.00
N TYR A 287 -10.94 -18.37 -2.31
CA TYR A 287 -10.40 -18.51 -3.66
C TYR A 287 -9.18 -19.42 -3.71
N TRP A 288 -9.11 -20.21 -4.77
CA TRP A 288 -7.95 -21.02 -5.14
C TRP A 288 -7.75 -20.96 -6.66
N ILE A 289 -6.71 -21.61 -7.17
CA ILE A 289 -6.43 -21.70 -8.60
C ILE A 289 -6.68 -23.11 -9.11
N GLN A 290 -7.19 -23.22 -10.33
CA GLN A 290 -7.12 -24.43 -11.14
C GLN A 290 -6.12 -24.27 -12.28
N ILE A 291 -5.37 -25.34 -12.56
CA ILE A 291 -4.57 -25.51 -13.78
C ILE A 291 -5.05 -26.72 -14.56
N GLU A 292 -4.83 -26.77 -15.88
CA GLU A 292 -5.05 -27.99 -16.65
C GLU A 292 -3.80 -28.88 -16.62
N ARG A 293 -3.97 -30.16 -16.26
CA ARG A 293 -2.91 -31.18 -16.31
C ARG A 293 -3.48 -32.52 -16.78
N GLY A 294 -3.00 -33.00 -17.92
CA GLY A 294 -3.43 -34.30 -18.47
C GLY A 294 -4.92 -34.35 -18.83
N GLY A 295 -5.48 -33.26 -19.36
CA GLY A 295 -6.90 -33.17 -19.72
C GLY A 295 -7.86 -33.07 -18.52
N LYS A 296 -7.35 -32.70 -17.34
CA LYS A 296 -8.14 -32.51 -16.12
C LYS A 296 -7.77 -31.19 -15.46
N LEU A 297 -8.75 -30.52 -14.86
CA LEU A 297 -8.50 -29.40 -13.96
C LEU A 297 -8.01 -29.93 -12.61
N LEU A 298 -6.94 -29.32 -12.09
CA LEU A 298 -6.30 -29.66 -10.82
C LEU A 298 -6.37 -28.43 -9.90
N ASP A 299 -7.03 -28.58 -8.76
CA ASP A 299 -7.13 -27.53 -7.74
C ASP A 299 -5.80 -27.35 -6.98
N LEU A 300 -5.43 -26.09 -6.77
CA LEU A 300 -4.23 -25.64 -6.07
C LEU A 300 -4.63 -24.53 -5.10
N ASP A 301 -4.90 -24.90 -3.84
CA ASP A 301 -5.23 -23.98 -2.75
C ASP A 301 -4.02 -23.78 -1.83
N PRO A 302 -3.26 -22.67 -1.97
CA PRO A 302 -2.03 -22.46 -1.23
C PRO A 302 -2.28 -22.06 0.23
N THR A 303 -3.51 -22.02 0.72
CA THR A 303 -3.84 -21.38 2.01
C THR A 303 -3.11 -22.01 3.19
N LEU A 304 -3.31 -23.31 3.40
CA LEU A 304 -2.67 -24.05 4.49
C LEU A 304 -1.37 -24.73 4.03
N PRO A 305 -0.30 -24.74 4.86
CA PRO A 305 0.93 -25.46 4.54
C PRO A 305 0.69 -26.96 4.49
N GLY A 306 1.40 -27.66 3.60
CA GLY A 306 1.27 -29.11 3.39
C GLY A 306 -0.02 -29.58 2.70
N THR A 307 -0.82 -28.66 2.14
CA THR A 307 -2.04 -29.01 1.39
C THR A 307 -1.69 -29.76 0.11
N THR A 308 -2.32 -30.91 -0.12
CA THR A 308 -2.05 -31.77 -1.28
C THR A 308 -2.65 -31.18 -2.56
N GLU A 309 -1.97 -31.34 -3.68
CA GLU A 309 -2.50 -31.00 -5.00
C GLU A 309 -3.82 -31.73 -5.31
N GLY A 310 -4.77 -31.04 -5.95
CA GLY A 310 -6.13 -31.54 -6.16
C GLY A 310 -7.02 -31.50 -4.92
N THR A 311 -6.62 -30.76 -3.88
CA THR A 311 -7.46 -30.46 -2.72
C THR A 311 -7.58 -28.94 -2.52
N HIS A 312 -8.73 -28.50 -2.03
CA HIS A 312 -9.03 -27.11 -1.71
C HIS A 312 -9.90 -27.03 -0.45
N LEU A 313 -9.95 -25.85 0.17
CA LEU A 313 -10.92 -25.55 1.23
C LEU A 313 -12.24 -25.01 0.64
N GLY A 314 -13.30 -25.14 1.42
CA GLY A 314 -14.63 -24.63 1.12
C GLY A 314 -15.38 -25.43 0.06
N THR A 315 -16.69 -25.19 -0.04
CA THR A 315 -17.53 -25.75 -1.11
C THR A 315 -17.52 -24.82 -2.31
N GLY A 316 -17.21 -25.33 -3.51
CA GLY A 316 -17.19 -24.53 -4.74
C GLY A 316 -18.53 -23.85 -5.04
N ASP A 317 -18.46 -22.61 -5.50
CA ASP A 317 -19.63 -21.79 -5.83
C ASP A 317 -20.03 -22.01 -7.31
N PRO A 318 -21.14 -22.72 -7.60
CA PRO A 318 -21.55 -23.01 -8.96
C PRO A 318 -22.05 -21.78 -9.74
N ALA A 319 -22.30 -20.64 -9.07
CA ALA A 319 -22.64 -19.39 -9.72
C ALA A 319 -21.40 -18.57 -10.12
N PHE A 320 -20.22 -18.89 -9.57
CA PHE A 320 -18.98 -18.24 -9.94
C PHE A 320 -18.40 -18.85 -11.23
N LYS A 321 -18.28 -18.02 -12.27
CA LYS A 321 -17.55 -18.40 -13.48
C LYS A 321 -16.06 -18.24 -13.22
N ALA A 322 -15.30 -19.31 -13.42
CA ALA A 322 -13.85 -19.27 -13.31
C ALA A 322 -13.26 -18.22 -14.26
N THR A 323 -12.19 -17.55 -13.82
CA THR A 323 -11.66 -16.32 -14.44
C THR A 323 -10.14 -16.27 -14.33
N ALA A 324 -9.46 -15.71 -15.33
CA ALA A 324 -8.00 -15.50 -15.29
C ALA A 324 -7.58 -14.38 -14.30
N ILE A 325 -8.52 -13.52 -13.89
CA ILE A 325 -8.28 -12.35 -13.04
C ILE A 325 -9.19 -12.41 -11.82
N LEU A 326 -8.63 -12.22 -10.62
CA LEU A 326 -9.38 -12.15 -9.37
C LEU A 326 -10.34 -10.93 -9.38
N PRO A 327 -11.60 -11.06 -8.91
CA PRO A 327 -12.53 -9.93 -8.86
C PRO A 327 -11.98 -8.73 -8.09
N ARG A 328 -12.20 -7.51 -8.61
CA ARG A 328 -11.63 -6.29 -8.03
C ARG A 328 -12.25 -5.91 -6.68
N ASP A 329 -13.42 -6.46 -6.33
CA ASP A 329 -14.04 -6.29 -5.00
C ASP A 329 -13.35 -7.12 -3.90
N GLU A 330 -12.46 -8.05 -4.24
CA GLU A 330 -11.59 -8.73 -3.27
C GLU A 330 -10.44 -7.85 -2.77
N PHE A 331 -10.13 -6.75 -3.47
CA PHE A 331 -8.98 -5.92 -3.13
C PHE A 331 -9.36 -4.91 -2.05
N HIS A 332 -8.55 -4.82 -1.01
CA HIS A 332 -8.63 -3.70 -0.08
C HIS A 332 -8.28 -2.41 -0.82
N VAL A 333 -9.06 -1.37 -0.59
CA VAL A 333 -8.90 -0.06 -1.24
C VAL A 333 -8.46 0.94 -0.18
N LEU A 334 -7.36 1.65 -0.44
CA LEU A 334 -6.96 2.79 0.37
C LEU A 334 -7.49 4.07 -0.25
N GLN A 335 -7.92 4.99 0.61
CA GLN A 335 -8.35 6.33 0.24
C GLN A 335 -7.53 7.34 1.06
N VAL A 336 -6.70 8.12 0.38
CA VAL A 336 -5.89 9.19 0.98
C VAL A 336 -6.54 10.51 0.65
N ARG A 337 -6.88 11.30 1.68
CA ARG A 337 -7.61 12.57 1.54
C ARG A 337 -7.00 13.66 2.38
N VAL A 338 -7.01 14.88 1.85
CA VAL A 338 -6.81 16.09 2.66
C VAL A 338 -8.15 16.79 2.79
N VAL A 339 -8.63 16.94 4.02
CA VAL A 339 -9.93 17.51 4.35
C VAL A 339 -9.72 18.82 5.09
N ALA A 340 -10.27 19.91 4.55
CA ALA A 340 -10.48 21.14 5.29
C ALA A 340 -11.79 21.06 6.07
N ALA A 341 -11.77 21.46 7.34
CA ALA A 341 -12.97 21.67 8.14
C ALA A 341 -13.06 23.16 8.52
N TYR A 342 -14.28 23.67 8.58
CA TYR A 342 -14.58 25.09 8.85
C TYR A 342 -15.44 25.26 10.10
N ASP A 343 -15.50 26.50 10.62
CA ASP A 343 -16.18 26.80 11.88
C ASP A 343 -17.72 26.63 11.81
N ASP A 344 -18.32 26.74 10.63
CA ASP A 344 -19.74 26.43 10.39
C ASP A 344 -20.04 24.91 10.33
N THR A 345 -19.08 24.08 10.72
CA THR A 345 -19.07 22.61 10.66
C THR A 345 -19.00 21.99 9.27
N THR A 346 -18.96 22.79 8.19
CA THR A 346 -18.75 22.25 6.85
C THR A 346 -17.37 21.60 6.70
N THR A 347 -17.28 20.63 5.80
CA THR A 347 -16.01 20.02 5.42
C THR A 347 -15.87 19.99 3.91
N LYS A 348 -14.66 20.23 3.41
CA LYS A 348 -14.31 20.19 2.00
C LYS A 348 -13.14 19.25 1.82
N THR A 349 -13.27 18.27 0.95
CA THR A 349 -12.12 17.49 0.49
C THR A 349 -11.34 18.36 -0.50
N LEU A 350 -10.09 18.68 -0.15
CA LEU A 350 -9.18 19.44 -0.99
C LEU A 350 -8.52 18.51 -2.01
N LEU A 351 -7.94 17.41 -1.52
CA LEU A 351 -7.20 16.43 -2.30
C LEU A 351 -7.77 15.04 -1.96
N GLU A 352 -7.90 14.17 -2.96
CA GLU A 352 -8.39 12.80 -2.78
C GLU A 352 -7.73 11.88 -3.82
N HIS A 353 -7.23 10.75 -3.36
CA HIS A 353 -6.82 9.64 -4.21
C HIS A 353 -7.34 8.34 -3.62
N THR A 354 -7.75 7.41 -4.46
CA THR A 354 -8.33 6.13 -4.05
C THR A 354 -7.87 5.05 -5.02
N ASP A 355 -7.19 4.03 -4.52
CA ASP A 355 -6.68 2.90 -5.31
C ASP A 355 -6.50 1.66 -4.42
N THR A 356 -6.14 0.51 -4.99
CA THR A 356 -5.95 -0.72 -4.19
C THR A 356 -4.75 -0.61 -3.26
N VAL A 357 -4.79 -1.26 -2.09
CA VAL A 357 -3.65 -1.30 -1.17
C VAL A 357 -2.41 -1.92 -1.84
N PRO A 358 -2.51 -2.98 -2.67
CA PRO A 358 -1.39 -3.48 -3.46
C PRO A 358 -0.78 -2.46 -4.45
N ASP A 359 -1.60 -1.68 -5.17
CA ASP A 359 -1.11 -0.69 -6.14
C ASP A 359 -0.43 0.52 -5.46
N LEU A 360 -0.86 0.83 -4.23
CA LEU A 360 -0.27 1.87 -3.38
C LEU A 360 0.88 1.38 -2.50
N ALA A 361 1.02 0.07 -2.28
CA ALA A 361 2.07 -0.49 -1.47
C ALA A 361 3.44 -0.13 -2.07
N GLN A 362 4.38 0.32 -1.23
CA GLN A 362 5.72 0.79 -1.63
C GLN A 362 5.75 2.06 -2.49
N THR A 363 4.60 2.48 -3.05
CA THR A 363 4.45 3.72 -3.80
C THR A 363 4.38 4.90 -2.83
N PRO A 364 5.34 5.87 -2.85
CA PRO A 364 5.31 7.02 -1.95
C PRO A 364 4.17 7.96 -2.34
N ILE A 365 3.27 8.24 -1.39
CA ILE A 365 2.15 9.17 -1.55
C ILE A 365 2.56 10.52 -0.95
N ARG A 366 2.69 11.54 -1.78
CA ARG A 366 3.21 12.86 -1.41
C ARG A 366 2.09 13.88 -1.39
N VAL A 367 1.87 14.52 -0.26
CA VAL A 367 1.00 15.70 -0.11
C VAL A 367 1.90 16.91 0.09
N ILE A 368 1.83 17.86 -0.83
CA ILE A 368 2.61 19.10 -0.81
C ILE A 368 1.63 20.27 -0.69
N PHE A 369 1.93 21.26 0.13
CA PHE A 369 1.33 22.59 0.01
C PHE A 369 2.44 23.62 -0.17
N ALA A 370 2.39 24.36 -1.27
CA ALA A 370 3.31 25.44 -1.56
C ALA A 370 2.58 26.79 -1.41
N PRO A 371 3.17 27.80 -0.75
CA PRO A 371 2.73 29.19 -0.83
C PRO A 371 2.39 29.63 -2.25
N SER A 372 1.22 30.23 -2.45
CA SER A 372 0.76 30.72 -3.76
C SER A 372 0.13 32.12 -3.69
N GLY A 373 -0.09 32.72 -4.86
CA GLY A 373 -0.61 34.09 -4.97
C GLY A 373 0.46 35.19 -4.98
N LYS A 374 0.00 36.44 -5.03
CA LYS A 374 0.87 37.62 -5.19
C LYS A 374 1.66 37.91 -3.90
N GLY A 375 2.97 37.74 -3.97
CA GLY A 375 3.87 37.90 -2.82
C GLY A 375 4.15 36.61 -2.06
N ALA A 376 3.82 35.44 -2.62
CA ALA A 376 4.28 34.17 -2.07
C ALA A 376 5.81 34.07 -2.12
N ASP A 377 6.42 33.86 -0.96
CA ASP A 377 7.86 33.66 -0.78
C ASP A 377 8.07 32.28 -0.14
N LEU A 378 8.70 31.36 -0.87
CA LEU A 378 9.01 30.01 -0.36
C LEU A 378 10.04 30.03 0.77
N SER A 379 10.83 31.10 0.91
CA SER A 379 11.78 31.29 2.01
C SER A 379 11.14 31.89 3.26
N ASN A 380 9.93 32.46 3.15
CA ASN A 380 9.16 33.00 4.26
C ASN A 380 7.66 32.63 4.13
N PRO A 381 7.31 31.35 4.34
CA PRO A 381 5.93 30.90 4.22
C PRO A 381 5.01 31.54 5.25
N GLY A 382 5.50 32.09 6.37
CA GLY A 382 4.71 32.82 7.37
C GLY A 382 3.88 33.99 6.82
N LEU A 383 4.27 34.57 5.69
CA LEU A 383 3.52 35.64 5.01
C LEU A 383 2.50 35.10 3.98
N ALA A 384 2.53 33.80 3.70
CA ALA A 384 1.65 33.16 2.74
C ALA A 384 0.22 33.10 3.28
N THR A 385 -0.71 33.47 2.40
CA THR A 385 -2.15 33.51 2.74
C THR A 385 -2.99 32.70 1.77
N ALA A 386 -2.40 32.23 0.68
CA ALA A 386 -2.95 31.21 -0.18
C ALA A 386 -1.90 30.13 -0.44
N PHE A 387 -2.36 28.93 -0.74
CA PHE A 387 -1.55 27.73 -0.94
C PHE A 387 -2.09 26.91 -2.09
N ASP A 388 -1.18 26.42 -2.93
CA ASP A 388 -1.47 25.40 -3.92
C ASP A 388 -1.05 24.04 -3.34
N GLY A 389 -2.05 23.26 -3.00
CA GLY A 389 -1.92 21.87 -2.57
C GLY A 389 -1.82 20.94 -3.76
N ALA A 390 -0.96 19.94 -3.68
CA ALA A 390 -0.84 18.84 -4.63
C ALA A 390 -0.78 17.50 -3.89
N LEU A 391 -1.41 16.48 -4.46
CA LEU A 391 -1.25 15.09 -4.07
C LEU A 391 -0.62 14.34 -5.24
N ALA A 392 0.45 13.60 -4.99
CA ALA A 392 1.10 12.72 -5.96
C ALA A 392 1.23 11.30 -5.40
N VAL A 393 1.18 10.30 -6.28
CA VAL A 393 1.30 8.88 -5.95
C VAL A 393 2.38 8.29 -6.85
N GLY A 394 3.53 7.98 -6.23
CA GLY A 394 4.74 7.63 -6.96
C GLY A 394 5.22 8.80 -7.81
N GLY A 395 5.22 8.60 -9.13
CA GLY A 395 5.49 9.64 -10.13
C GLY A 395 4.25 10.29 -10.75
N THR A 396 3.04 9.94 -10.30
CA THR A 396 1.78 10.42 -10.90
C THR A 396 1.12 11.53 -10.08
N ASN A 397 0.50 12.51 -10.73
CA ASN A 397 -0.30 13.53 -10.07
C ASN A 397 -1.67 12.97 -9.71
N GLY A 398 -1.94 12.81 -8.42
CA GLY A 398 -3.24 12.36 -7.89
C GLY A 398 -4.25 13.49 -7.65
N GLY A 399 -3.83 14.76 -7.67
CA GLY A 399 -4.74 15.91 -7.67
C GLY A 399 -4.06 17.23 -7.27
N SER A 400 -4.78 18.34 -7.46
CA SER A 400 -4.34 19.68 -7.04
C SER A 400 -5.52 20.48 -6.48
N ALA A 401 -5.26 21.34 -5.49
CA ALA A 401 -6.26 22.15 -4.80
C ALA A 401 -5.71 23.53 -4.48
N HIS A 402 -6.54 24.56 -4.64
CA HIS A 402 -6.23 25.90 -4.10
C HIS A 402 -6.91 26.08 -2.74
N LEU A 403 -6.17 26.65 -1.79
CA LEU A 403 -6.62 27.00 -0.46
C LEU A 403 -6.27 28.47 -0.16
N ASP A 404 -7.25 29.26 0.25
CA ASP A 404 -7.05 30.62 0.74
C ASP A 404 -7.36 30.65 2.25
N LEU A 405 -6.38 31.08 3.06
CA LEU A 405 -6.48 31.23 4.52
C LEU A 405 -7.21 32.52 4.94
N ARG A 406 -7.40 33.48 4.03
CA ARG A 406 -8.11 34.75 4.27
C ARG A 406 -9.62 34.64 4.12
N VAL A 407 -10.17 33.48 3.76
CA VAL A 407 -11.63 33.28 3.69
C VAL A 407 -12.21 33.41 5.11
N THR A 408 -12.79 34.57 5.40
CA THR A 408 -13.27 34.92 6.75
C THR A 408 -14.59 34.26 7.14
N ALA A 409 -15.34 33.72 6.19
CA ALA A 409 -16.63 33.08 6.43
C ALA A 409 -16.91 31.95 5.41
N PRO A 410 -17.06 30.69 5.85
CA PRO A 410 -16.69 30.19 7.18
C PRO A 410 -15.16 30.15 7.33
N ALA A 411 -14.65 30.51 8.51
CA ALA A 411 -13.21 30.49 8.76
C ALA A 411 -12.66 29.05 8.79
N LEU A 412 -11.41 28.88 8.35
CA LEU A 412 -10.74 27.57 8.34
C LEU A 412 -10.38 27.13 9.77
N ARG A 413 -10.97 26.01 10.19
CA ARG A 413 -10.78 25.42 11.52
C ARG A 413 -9.66 24.39 11.56
N SER A 414 -9.54 23.54 10.53
CA SER A 414 -8.45 22.56 10.46
C SER A 414 -8.21 22.03 9.05
N ILE A 415 -6.99 21.57 8.81
CA ILE A 415 -6.63 20.74 7.65
C ILE A 415 -6.11 19.41 8.17
N THR A 416 -6.74 18.34 7.72
CA THR A 416 -6.46 16.98 8.20
C THR A 416 -6.15 16.07 7.02
N LEU A 417 -4.99 15.43 7.07
CA LEU A 417 -4.69 14.27 6.23
C LEU A 417 -5.36 13.05 6.86
N GLU A 418 -6.27 12.43 6.11
CA GLU A 418 -6.92 11.18 6.47
C GLU A 418 -6.48 10.08 5.52
N VAL A 419 -6.14 8.93 6.08
CA VAL A 419 -6.01 7.68 5.35
C VAL A 419 -7.13 6.77 5.82
N ARG A 420 -7.97 6.33 4.88
CA ARG A 420 -9.08 5.41 5.10
C ARG A 420 -8.81 4.12 4.33
N ARG A 421 -9.21 2.98 4.89
CA ARG A 421 -9.18 1.67 4.22
C ARG A 421 -10.62 1.20 4.06
N LYS A 422 -10.98 0.74 2.87
CA LYS A 422 -12.20 -0.02 2.61
C LYS A 422 -11.81 -1.48 2.43
N ASP A 423 -12.36 -2.32 3.30
CA ASP A 423 -12.12 -3.75 3.36
C ASP A 423 -12.96 -4.47 2.28
N ALA A 424 -12.66 -5.74 1.97
CA ALA A 424 -13.35 -6.50 0.92
C ALA A 424 -14.84 -6.76 1.23
N ASP A 425 -15.23 -6.74 2.51
CA ASP A 425 -16.64 -6.76 2.97
C ASP A 425 -17.37 -5.41 2.71
N GLY A 426 -16.66 -4.39 2.24
CA GLY A 426 -17.14 -3.04 2.00
C GLY A 426 -17.02 -2.07 3.18
N LYS A 427 -16.61 -2.54 4.35
CA LYS A 427 -16.45 -1.75 5.58
C LYS A 427 -15.34 -0.72 5.41
N THR A 428 -15.64 0.54 5.71
CA THR A 428 -14.63 1.62 5.67
C THR A 428 -14.20 1.99 7.08
N ILE A 429 -12.89 1.99 7.32
CA ILE A 429 -12.26 2.42 8.57
C ILE A 429 -11.27 3.57 8.30
N THR A 430 -11.14 4.51 9.24
CA THR A 430 -10.03 5.47 9.22
C THR A 430 -8.82 4.79 9.86
N VAL A 431 -7.73 4.62 9.09
CA VAL A 431 -6.52 3.93 9.55
C VAL A 431 -5.46 4.88 10.07
N ALA A 432 -5.40 6.10 9.54
CA ALA A 432 -4.56 7.17 10.07
C ALA A 432 -5.28 8.52 9.91
N ARG A 433 -5.05 9.42 10.87
CA ARG A 433 -5.53 10.80 10.82
C ARG A 433 -4.45 11.71 11.41
N ARG A 434 -3.96 12.65 10.62
CA ARG A 434 -2.97 13.65 11.03
C ARG A 434 -3.49 15.05 10.75
N THR A 435 -3.60 15.87 11.79
CA THR A 435 -3.80 17.31 11.64
C THR A 435 -2.53 17.94 11.11
N LEU A 436 -2.61 18.63 9.97
CA LEU A 436 -1.50 19.42 9.42
C LEU A 436 -1.44 20.75 10.16
N THR A 437 -2.58 21.44 10.23
CA THR A 437 -2.80 22.65 11.03
C THR A 437 -4.25 22.72 11.53
N ASP A 438 -4.50 23.37 12.68
CA ASP A 438 -5.84 23.61 13.23
C ASP A 438 -6.03 24.97 13.91
N ALA A 439 -7.17 25.14 14.56
CA ALA A 439 -7.60 26.39 15.19
C ALA A 439 -6.69 26.84 16.35
N ASN A 440 -5.98 25.92 16.99
CA ASN A 440 -5.10 26.19 18.13
C ASN A 440 -3.72 26.69 17.68
N ASP A 441 -3.34 26.43 16.43
CA ASP A 441 -2.14 27.04 15.84
C ASP A 441 -2.33 28.55 15.72
N SER A 442 -1.30 29.30 16.12
CA SER A 442 -1.27 30.75 15.94
C SER A 442 -1.40 31.08 14.44
N ILE A 443 -1.98 32.23 14.12
CA ILE A 443 -2.19 32.65 12.72
C ILE A 443 -0.85 32.81 11.96
N GLU A 444 0.25 33.02 12.69
CA GLU A 444 1.62 33.12 12.17
C GLU A 444 2.24 31.74 11.92
N ASP A 445 1.85 30.70 12.69
CA ASP A 445 2.37 29.33 12.57
C ASP A 445 1.66 28.48 11.50
N ARG A 446 0.35 28.69 11.26
CA ARG A 446 -0.40 27.87 10.26
C ARG A 446 0.27 27.82 8.89
N PRO A 447 0.79 28.94 8.34
CA PRO A 447 1.48 28.92 7.05
C PRO A 447 2.76 28.08 7.07
N TYR A 448 3.53 28.08 8.17
CA TYR A 448 4.72 27.21 8.31
C TYR A 448 4.35 25.74 8.47
N ARG A 449 3.29 25.42 9.22
CA ARG A 449 2.82 24.04 9.41
C ARG A 449 2.22 23.45 8.14
N LEU A 450 1.62 24.29 7.30
CA LEU A 450 1.07 23.88 6.02
C LEU A 450 2.15 23.80 4.94
N ALA A 451 3.10 24.75 4.88
CA ALA A 451 4.20 24.76 3.92
C ALA A 451 5.15 23.55 4.14
N GLY A 452 4.99 22.51 3.32
CA GLY A 452 5.85 21.33 3.41
C GLY A 452 5.43 20.17 2.55
N LEU A 453 6.29 19.15 2.52
CA LEU A 453 6.00 17.82 1.99
C LEU A 453 5.64 16.86 3.15
N THR A 454 4.48 16.24 3.04
CA THR A 454 4.03 15.10 3.84
C THR A 454 4.05 13.85 2.96
N THR A 455 5.03 12.96 3.14
CA THR A 455 5.12 11.67 2.43
C THR A 455 4.52 10.53 3.25
N VAL A 456 3.38 9.99 2.86
CA VAL A 456 2.82 8.73 3.37
C VAL A 456 3.42 7.56 2.58
N LEU A 457 3.80 6.48 3.27
CA LEU A 457 4.22 5.23 2.65
C LEU A 457 3.26 4.12 3.08
N VAL A 458 2.70 3.40 2.10
CA VAL A 458 1.77 2.30 2.38
C VAL A 458 2.55 1.00 2.53
N VAL A 459 2.44 0.43 3.73
CA VAL A 459 3.28 -0.66 4.24
C VAL A 459 2.36 -1.73 4.86
N PRO A 460 1.79 -2.65 4.05
CA PRO A 460 0.82 -3.62 4.56
C PRO A 460 1.53 -4.83 5.19
N GLY A 461 1.47 -4.94 6.52
CA GLY A 461 1.89 -6.12 7.27
C GLY A 461 3.28 -6.09 7.89
N ARG A 462 3.67 -7.23 8.47
CA ARG A 462 4.76 -7.35 9.45
C ARG A 462 6.18 -7.39 8.86
N GLY A 463 6.36 -7.99 7.68
CA GLY A 463 7.69 -8.20 7.10
C GLY A 463 8.22 -7.04 6.24
N VAL A 464 7.53 -5.90 6.22
CA VAL A 464 7.95 -4.72 5.44
C VAL A 464 9.11 -3.96 6.10
N ASN A 465 9.63 -4.45 7.23
CA ASN A 465 10.83 -3.89 7.87
C ASN A 465 12.04 -3.84 6.92
N ALA A 466 12.24 -4.85 6.07
CA ALA A 466 13.35 -4.85 5.10
C ALA A 466 13.19 -3.75 4.04
N PHE A 467 11.98 -3.54 3.51
CA PHE A 467 11.69 -2.48 2.54
C PHE A 467 11.70 -1.07 3.17
N THR A 468 11.05 -0.92 4.32
CA THR A 468 11.05 0.34 5.07
C THR A 468 12.48 0.72 5.46
N MET A 469 13.30 -0.25 5.87
CA MET A 469 14.72 -0.04 6.12
C MET A 469 15.46 0.31 4.82
N HIS A 470 15.26 -0.41 3.71
CA HIS A 470 15.85 -0.07 2.40
C HIS A 470 15.56 1.37 1.99
N GLU A 471 14.28 1.79 1.99
CA GLU A 471 13.88 3.15 1.61
C GLU A 471 14.36 4.21 2.61
N GLN A 472 14.35 3.93 3.92
CA GLN A 472 14.92 4.85 4.92
C GLN A 472 16.44 4.99 4.74
N VAL A 473 17.15 3.89 4.50
CA VAL A 473 18.59 3.87 4.24
C VAL A 473 18.92 4.61 2.96
N ARG A 474 18.16 4.40 1.89
CA ARG A 474 18.26 5.11 0.62
C ARG A 474 18.00 6.61 0.79
N ALA A 475 16.95 6.99 1.52
CA ALA A 475 16.64 8.40 1.81
C ALA A 475 17.72 9.08 2.67
N LEU A 476 18.25 8.41 3.68
CA LEU A 476 19.37 8.90 4.50
C LEU A 476 20.67 8.99 3.69
N ALA A 477 20.92 8.01 2.81
CA ALA A 477 22.07 7.99 1.91
C ALA A 477 22.01 9.12 0.87
N GLN A 478 20.81 9.48 0.41
CA GLN A 478 20.56 10.62 -0.46
C GLN A 478 20.75 11.94 0.30
N PHE A 479 20.09 12.12 1.45
CA PHE A 479 20.27 13.31 2.31
C PHE A 479 21.75 13.58 2.65
N ALA A 480 22.51 12.54 3.00
CA ALA A 480 23.95 12.68 3.27
C ALA A 480 24.75 13.12 2.02
N GLN A 481 24.36 12.66 0.83
CA GLN A 481 24.95 13.09 -0.43
C GLN A 481 24.60 14.56 -0.74
N ASP A 482 23.33 14.94 -0.55
CA ASP A 482 22.86 16.29 -0.83
C ASP A 482 23.45 17.33 0.13
N VAL A 483 23.66 16.97 1.40
CA VAL A 483 24.43 17.78 2.37
C VAL A 483 25.89 17.92 1.94
N ALA A 484 26.52 16.85 1.42
CA ALA A 484 27.88 16.92 0.90
C ALA A 484 27.98 17.80 -0.37
N ASP A 485 27.00 17.72 -1.27
CA ASP A 485 26.93 18.55 -2.46
C ASP A 485 26.65 20.03 -2.13
N ALA A 486 25.75 20.31 -1.17
CA ALA A 486 25.53 21.65 -0.64
C ALA A 486 26.79 22.26 -0.01
N ASN A 487 27.54 21.48 0.79
CA ASN A 487 28.83 21.89 1.34
C ASN A 487 29.90 22.10 0.25
N ALA A 488 29.78 21.44 -0.90
CA ALA A 488 30.62 21.65 -2.08
C ALA A 488 30.15 22.83 -2.97
N GLY A 489 29.17 23.62 -2.52
CA GLY A 489 28.62 24.76 -3.27
C GLY A 489 27.72 24.37 -4.44
N LYS A 490 27.33 23.10 -4.57
CA LYS A 490 26.32 22.66 -5.54
C LYS A 490 24.94 22.80 -4.90
N PRO A 491 23.97 23.47 -5.52
CA PRO A 491 22.61 23.47 -4.99
C PRO A 491 22.06 22.03 -5.02
N PRO A 492 21.42 21.53 -3.94
CA PRO A 492 20.74 20.24 -3.98
C PRO A 492 19.65 20.26 -5.06
N PRO A 493 19.41 19.14 -5.77
CA PRO A 493 18.36 19.07 -6.78
C PRO A 493 16.98 19.54 -6.26
N ALA A 494 16.30 20.38 -7.04
CA ALA A 494 15.05 21.06 -6.63
C ALA A 494 13.85 20.13 -6.32
N HIS A 495 14.00 18.81 -6.50
CA HIS A 495 13.00 17.80 -6.17
C HIS A 495 13.15 17.22 -4.74
N LEU A 496 14.15 17.64 -3.97
CA LEU A 496 14.50 17.09 -2.66
C LEU A 496 13.87 17.85 -1.50
N TRP A 497 12.69 17.39 -1.11
CA TRP A 497 12.15 17.61 0.22
C TRP A 497 12.39 16.32 1.00
N TYR A 498 13.30 16.34 1.96
CA TYR A 498 13.63 15.15 2.74
C TYR A 498 12.40 14.67 3.51
N PRO A 499 12.20 13.35 3.69
CA PRO A 499 11.11 12.82 4.48
C PRO A 499 11.34 13.16 5.97
N ILE A 500 10.85 14.33 6.40
CA ILE A 500 10.80 14.72 7.81
C ILE A 500 9.77 13.82 8.51
N ARG A 501 10.26 12.67 9.00
CA ARG A 501 9.57 11.64 9.80
C ARG A 501 8.14 11.31 9.37
N ILE A 502 7.98 10.32 8.49
CA ILE A 502 6.70 9.58 8.41
C ILE A 502 6.96 8.08 8.23
N ALA A 503 6.48 7.33 9.22
CA ALA A 503 6.11 5.92 9.09
C ALA A 503 4.92 5.71 10.05
N ASP A 504 3.77 6.29 9.71
CA ASP A 504 2.50 5.87 10.33
C ASP A 504 2.18 4.49 9.76
N TYR A 505 2.61 3.45 10.47
CA TYR A 505 2.32 2.07 10.12
C TYR A 505 0.81 1.85 10.19
N VAL A 506 0.18 1.52 9.06
CA VAL A 506 -1.18 0.99 9.01
C VAL A 506 -1.16 -0.47 9.48
N MET A 507 -0.76 -0.67 10.73
CA MET A 507 -0.86 -1.92 11.45
C MET A 507 -2.08 -1.85 12.37
N ARG A 508 -3.23 -2.27 11.82
CA ARG A 508 -4.07 -3.16 12.64
C ARG A 508 -3.37 -4.50 12.66
N ASP A 509 -2.43 -4.61 13.59
CA ASP A 509 -1.85 -5.90 13.94
C ASP A 509 -2.89 -6.61 14.80
N ASP A 510 -3.67 -7.51 14.20
CA ASP A 510 -4.55 -8.39 14.98
C ASP A 510 -3.73 -9.23 15.96
N THR A 511 -2.41 -9.39 15.75
CA THR A 511 -1.52 -9.96 16.76
C THR A 511 -1.26 -9.04 17.97
N VAL A 512 -1.53 -7.73 17.92
CA VAL A 512 -1.69 -6.96 19.17
C VAL A 512 -2.97 -7.43 19.86
N ALA A 513 -4.09 -7.61 19.16
CA ALA A 513 -5.32 -8.16 19.77
C ALA A 513 -5.15 -9.62 20.28
N ASP A 514 -4.35 -10.43 19.61
CA ASP A 514 -4.16 -11.85 19.96
C ASP A 514 -3.04 -12.02 21.02
N ALA A 515 -1.99 -11.19 21.01
CA ALA A 515 -1.06 -11.08 22.14
C ALA A 515 -1.70 -10.36 23.35
N LEU A 516 -2.73 -9.54 23.13
CA LEU A 516 -3.65 -9.07 24.19
C LEU A 516 -4.57 -10.18 24.69
N GLY A 517 -4.44 -11.43 24.21
CA GLY A 517 -4.99 -12.62 24.84
C GLY A 517 -6.52 -12.61 24.96
N VAL A 518 -7.23 -11.98 24.03
CA VAL A 518 -8.70 -11.81 24.08
C VAL A 518 -9.45 -13.10 23.70
N GLY A 519 -8.76 -14.25 23.71
CA GLY A 519 -9.31 -15.57 23.39
C GLY A 519 -8.97 -16.63 24.43
N THR A 520 -9.66 -16.62 25.57
CA THR A 520 -10.26 -17.77 26.30
C THR A 520 -11.10 -17.25 27.45
#